data_AF-A0A9P6PHZ2-F1
#
_entry.id   AF-A0A9P6PHZ2-F1
#
_cell.length_a   1.000
_cell.length_b   1.000
_cell.length_c   1.000
_cell.angle_alpha   90.00
_cell.angle_beta   90.00
_cell.angle_gamma   90.00
#
_symmetry.space_group_name_H-M   'P 1'
#
loop_
_entity.id
_entity.type
_entity.pdbx_description
1 polymer ?
#
loop_
_entity_poly.entity_id
_entity_poly.type
_entity_poly.pdbx_seq_one_letter_code
_entity_poly.pdbx_strand_id
1 'polypeptide(L)'
;MMTKRANVLSHWVAHEVCCIKAPKQRRLALRKMIEVAKLCLEWNNFHTSMVITMGLSSRPIRKLDETWQSLSNRDMDTYHALQRNLDVGSNMGTYRQAFHKAKAPAIPFLPLVLKDLTFFMDGNQTYLPLTKDDAPSLINFAKFRSLTQPMDNAPLDRVAAIVEQRIRATFECYHDIHCESRLVARVWPQAIAND
;
A
#
# COMPACT_ATOMS: atom_id res chain seq x y z
N MET A 1 1.04 -3.83 -13.43
CA MET A 1 0.90 -4.95 -12.48
C MET A 1 0.46 -4.45 -11.09
N MET A 2 1.35 -3.82 -10.31
CA MET A 2 1.06 -3.48 -8.90
C MET A 2 0.03 -2.35 -8.67
N THR A 3 0.08 -1.25 -9.43
CA THR A 3 -0.91 -0.15 -9.29
C THR A 3 -2.33 -0.61 -9.56
N LYS A 4 -2.51 -1.50 -10.56
CA LYS A 4 -3.82 -2.10 -10.86
C LYS A 4 -4.32 -2.92 -9.67
N ARG A 5 -3.47 -3.75 -9.06
CA ARG A 5 -3.80 -4.52 -7.86
C ARG A 5 -4.16 -3.64 -6.67
N ALA A 6 -3.41 -2.56 -6.43
CA ALA A 6 -3.71 -1.60 -5.37
C ALA A 6 -5.08 -0.94 -5.57
N ASN A 7 -5.41 -0.55 -6.81
CA ASN A 7 -6.72 0.02 -7.13
C ASN A 7 -7.84 -0.99 -6.94
N VAL A 8 -7.65 -2.22 -7.41
CA VAL A 8 -8.61 -3.32 -7.21
C VAL A 8 -8.83 -3.59 -5.73
N LEU A 9 -7.77 -3.66 -4.93
CA LEU A 9 -7.86 -3.87 -3.48
C LEU A 9 -8.63 -2.73 -2.79
N SER A 10 -8.28 -1.47 -3.09
CA SER A 10 -8.97 -0.30 -2.54
C SER A 10 -10.46 -0.27 -2.88
N HIS A 11 -10.81 -0.55 -4.14
CA HIS A 11 -12.21 -0.65 -4.57
C HIS A 11 -12.94 -1.83 -3.95
N TRP A 12 -12.26 -2.97 -3.79
CA TRP A 12 -12.82 -4.14 -3.14
C TRP A 12 -13.14 -3.85 -1.66
N VAL A 13 -12.24 -3.20 -0.92
CA VAL A 13 -12.53 -2.76 0.46
C VAL A 13 -13.81 -1.90 0.50
N ALA A 14 -13.93 -0.94 -0.42
CA ALA A 14 -15.13 -0.11 -0.53
C ALA A 14 -16.39 -0.94 -0.83
N HIS A 15 -16.31 -1.85 -1.78
CA HIS A 15 -17.40 -2.72 -2.18
C HIS A 15 -17.88 -3.62 -1.03
N GLU A 16 -16.96 -4.34 -0.38
CA GLU A 16 -17.28 -5.28 0.70
C GLU A 16 -18.02 -4.61 1.86
N VAL A 17 -17.59 -3.41 2.27
CA VAL A 17 -18.27 -2.69 3.35
C VAL A 17 -19.62 -2.13 2.87
N CYS A 18 -19.68 -1.56 1.67
CA CYS A 18 -20.89 -0.88 1.19
C CYS A 18 -22.02 -1.85 0.77
N CYS A 19 -21.71 -3.09 0.38
CA CYS A 19 -22.72 -4.05 -0.05
C CYS A 19 -23.49 -4.70 1.11
N ILE A 20 -23.00 -4.59 2.35
CA ILE A 20 -23.66 -5.18 3.52
C ILE A 20 -24.83 -4.30 3.98
N LYS A 21 -26.05 -4.83 3.81
CA LYS A 21 -27.28 -4.15 4.21
C LYS A 21 -27.47 -4.11 5.73
N ALA A 22 -27.19 -5.21 6.42
CA ALA A 22 -27.40 -5.34 7.86
C ALA A 22 -26.39 -4.49 8.66
N PRO A 23 -26.82 -3.49 9.46
CA PRO A 23 -25.91 -2.55 10.13
C PRO A 23 -24.86 -3.23 11.04
N LYS A 24 -25.29 -4.23 11.82
CA LYS A 24 -24.40 -4.98 12.73
C LYS A 24 -23.29 -5.72 11.97
N GLN A 25 -23.61 -6.33 10.83
CA GLN A 25 -22.63 -7.02 10.00
C GLN A 25 -21.72 -6.03 9.28
N ARG A 26 -22.26 -4.90 8.80
CA ARG A 26 -21.47 -3.86 8.14
C ARG A 26 -20.43 -3.25 9.09
N ARG A 27 -20.81 -2.99 10.33
CA ARG A 27 -19.88 -2.57 11.40
C ARG A 27 -18.75 -3.60 11.60
N LEU A 28 -19.09 -4.90 11.64
CA LEU A 28 -18.10 -5.96 11.82
C LEU A 28 -17.09 -6.00 10.66
N ALA A 29 -17.58 -5.89 9.42
CA ALA A 29 -16.73 -5.82 8.24
C ALA A 29 -15.80 -4.60 8.28
N LEU A 30 -16.33 -3.41 8.60
CA LEU A 30 -15.54 -2.19 8.75
C LEU A 30 -14.44 -2.35 9.82
N ARG A 31 -14.80 -2.85 11.01
CA ARG A 31 -13.85 -3.11 12.10
C ARG A 31 -12.75 -4.08 11.65
N LYS A 32 -13.11 -5.15 10.95
CA LYS A 32 -12.11 -6.12 10.49
C LYS A 32 -11.17 -5.52 9.43
N MET A 33 -11.65 -4.68 8.52
CA MET A 33 -10.77 -4.01 7.56
C MET A 33 -9.74 -3.11 8.26
N ILE A 34 -10.14 -2.43 9.34
CA ILE A 34 -9.21 -1.67 10.20
C ILE A 34 -8.19 -2.61 10.85
N GLU A 35 -8.63 -3.74 11.39
CA GLU A 35 -7.78 -4.76 12.03
C GLU A 35 -6.77 -5.37 11.05
N VAL A 36 -7.19 -5.68 9.82
CA VAL A 36 -6.31 -6.19 8.76
C VAL A 36 -5.27 -5.14 8.37
N ALA A 37 -5.67 -3.89 8.17
CA ALA A 37 -4.73 -2.81 7.86
C ALA A 37 -3.68 -2.62 8.97
N LYS A 38 -4.10 -2.75 10.24
CA LYS A 38 -3.21 -2.74 11.39
C LYS A 38 -2.22 -3.91 11.38
N LEU A 39 -2.68 -5.14 11.16
CA LEU A 39 -1.82 -6.32 11.08
C LEU A 39 -0.80 -6.19 9.94
N CYS A 40 -1.21 -5.68 8.77
CA CYS A 40 -0.29 -5.39 7.68
C CYS A 40 0.82 -4.42 8.12
N LEU A 41 0.49 -3.38 8.88
CA LEU A 41 1.48 -2.42 9.38
C LEU A 41 2.43 -3.06 10.39
N GLU A 42 1.92 -3.87 11.32
CA GLU A 42 2.72 -4.63 12.30
C GLU A 42 3.67 -5.63 11.63
N TRP A 43 3.31 -6.12 10.44
CA TRP A 43 4.16 -6.96 9.60
C TRP A 43 5.04 -6.18 8.62
N ASN A 44 5.22 -4.88 8.83
CA ASN A 44 6.00 -4.00 7.95
C ASN A 44 5.53 -4.04 6.47
N ASN A 45 4.26 -4.40 6.22
CA ASN A 45 3.62 -4.31 4.92
C ASN A 45 2.89 -2.97 4.78
N PHE A 46 3.67 -1.91 4.61
CA PHE A 46 3.14 -0.55 4.51
C PHE A 46 2.29 -0.37 3.26
N HIS A 47 2.67 -0.99 2.14
CA HIS A 47 1.88 -0.88 0.90
C HIS A 47 0.43 -1.32 1.11
N THR A 48 0.23 -2.53 1.62
CA THR A 48 -1.12 -3.11 1.76
C THR A 48 -1.91 -2.36 2.84
N SER A 49 -1.28 -2.06 3.97
CA SER A 49 -1.89 -1.28 5.05
C SER A 49 -2.43 0.06 4.56
N MET A 50 -1.61 0.80 3.80
CA MET A 50 -1.98 2.10 3.25
C MET A 50 -3.07 1.98 2.20
N VAL A 51 -3.01 0.99 1.29
CA VAL A 51 -4.05 0.77 0.28
C VAL A 51 -5.41 0.46 0.91
N ILE A 52 -5.47 -0.38 1.95
CA ILE A 52 -6.72 -0.66 2.67
C ILE A 52 -7.22 0.61 3.36
N THR A 53 -6.33 1.35 4.03
CA THR A 53 -6.69 2.60 4.73
C THR A 53 -7.21 3.67 3.75
N MET A 54 -6.65 3.75 2.54
CA MET A 54 -7.16 4.61 1.46
C MET A 54 -8.55 4.17 0.99
N GLY A 55 -8.78 2.86 0.85
CA GLY A 55 -10.10 2.29 0.56
C GLY A 55 -11.14 2.65 1.63
N LEU A 56 -10.78 2.54 2.92
CA LEU A 56 -11.62 2.96 4.05
C LEU A 56 -11.90 4.47 4.06
N SER A 57 -10.92 5.28 3.64
CA SER A 57 -11.04 6.74 3.55
C SER A 57 -11.83 7.21 2.33
N SER A 58 -12.20 6.30 1.41
CA SER A 58 -12.92 6.61 0.19
C SER A 58 -14.33 7.16 0.49
N ARG A 59 -14.85 7.99 -0.44
CA ARG A 59 -16.16 8.63 -0.27
C ARG A 59 -17.31 7.64 0.01
N PRO A 60 -17.40 6.45 -0.64
CA PRO A 60 -18.47 5.49 -0.39
C PRO A 60 -18.54 4.98 1.05
N ILE A 61 -17.40 4.74 1.70
CA ILE A 61 -17.35 4.30 3.10
C ILE A 61 -17.46 5.50 4.05
N ARG A 62 -16.78 6.62 3.76
CA ARG A 62 -16.72 7.78 4.66
C ARG A 62 -18.10 8.37 4.98
N LYS A 63 -19.05 8.28 4.05
CA LYS A 63 -20.44 8.77 4.23
C LYS A 63 -21.34 7.85 5.07
N LEU A 64 -20.83 6.71 5.57
CA LEU A 64 -21.59 5.76 6.39
C LEU A 64 -21.54 6.18 7.88
N ASP A 65 -22.03 7.38 8.19
CA ASP A 65 -21.84 8.01 9.51
C ASP A 65 -22.31 7.12 10.67
N GLU A 66 -23.49 6.51 10.56
CA GLU A 66 -24.03 5.57 11.57
C GLU A 66 -23.10 4.38 11.81
N THR A 67 -22.42 3.89 10.76
CA THR A 67 -21.52 2.74 10.88
C THR A 67 -20.23 3.14 11.57
N TRP A 68 -19.67 4.30 11.25
CA TRP A 68 -18.50 4.85 11.93
C TRP A 68 -18.77 5.15 13.40
N GLN A 69 -19.91 5.76 13.72
CA GLN A 69 -20.34 6.05 15.09
C GLN A 69 -20.59 4.78 15.92
N SER A 70 -20.89 3.65 15.28
CA SER A 70 -21.10 2.37 15.96
C SER A 70 -19.80 1.63 16.35
N LEU A 71 -18.64 2.12 15.90
CA LEU A 71 -17.35 1.55 16.28
C LEU A 71 -16.97 1.93 17.72
N SER A 72 -16.12 1.12 18.34
CA SER A 72 -15.56 1.47 19.65
C SER A 72 -14.51 2.58 19.51
N ASN A 73 -14.27 3.34 20.59
CA ASN A 73 -13.20 4.34 20.61
C ASN A 73 -11.84 3.72 20.25
N ARG A 74 -11.56 2.51 20.73
CA ARG A 74 -10.32 1.77 20.41
C ARG A 74 -10.16 1.48 18.91
N ASP A 75 -11.25 1.12 18.24
CA ASP A 75 -11.23 0.86 16.79
C ASP A 75 -11.00 2.17 16.01
N MET A 76 -11.65 3.26 16.45
CA MET A 76 -11.47 4.59 15.88
C MET A 76 -10.04 5.12 16.07
N ASP A 77 -9.45 4.96 17.26
CA ASP A 77 -8.06 5.32 17.53
C ASP A 77 -7.09 4.55 16.63
N THR A 78 -7.36 3.25 16.41
CA THR A 78 -6.59 2.42 15.50
C THR A 78 -6.69 2.95 14.07
N TYR A 79 -7.89 3.27 13.61
CA TYR A 79 -8.11 3.84 12.29
C TYR A 79 -7.39 5.19 12.12
N HIS A 80 -7.49 6.10 13.09
CA HIS A 80 -6.77 7.37 13.05
C HIS A 80 -5.25 7.20 13.07
N ALA A 81 -4.74 6.21 13.80
CA ALA A 81 -3.32 5.86 13.77
C ALA A 81 -2.87 5.39 12.37
N LEU A 82 -3.69 4.59 11.69
CA LEU A 82 -3.43 4.20 10.30
C LEU A 82 -3.46 5.41 9.36
N GLN A 83 -4.46 6.30 9.50
CA GLN A 83 -4.58 7.50 8.67
C GLN A 83 -3.37 8.45 8.79
N ARG A 84 -2.72 8.53 9.95
CA ARG A 84 -1.49 9.34 10.11
C ARG A 84 -0.36 8.92 9.16
N ASN A 85 -0.33 7.67 8.71
CA ASN A 85 0.66 7.22 7.72
C ASN A 85 0.31 7.64 6.28
N LEU A 86 -0.94 8.05 6.02
CA LEU A 86 -1.36 8.62 4.74
C LEU A 86 -1.16 10.13 4.67
N ASP A 87 -0.72 10.77 5.75
CA ASP A 87 -0.48 12.20 5.77
C ASP A 87 0.56 12.58 4.70
N VAL A 88 0.20 13.51 3.84
CA VAL A 88 1.05 14.02 2.75
C VAL A 88 2.02 15.11 3.22
N GLY A 89 1.83 15.61 4.45
CA GLY A 89 2.71 16.59 5.09
C GLY A 89 4.18 16.15 5.11
N SER A 90 5.09 17.11 4.91
CA SER A 90 6.55 16.88 4.87
C SER A 90 6.94 15.71 3.95
N ASN A 91 6.33 15.63 2.76
CA ASN A 91 6.55 14.55 1.80
C ASN A 91 6.32 13.15 2.40
N MET A 92 5.21 12.98 3.12
CA MET A 92 4.88 11.77 3.89
C MET A 92 5.89 11.45 4.99
N GLY A 93 6.28 12.47 5.77
CA GLY A 93 7.30 12.35 6.81
C GLY A 93 6.99 11.28 7.86
N THR A 94 5.73 11.15 8.28
CA THR A 94 5.27 10.14 9.25
C THR A 94 5.53 8.72 8.74
N TYR A 95 5.10 8.43 7.51
CA TYR A 95 5.36 7.14 6.85
C TYR A 95 6.87 6.88 6.72
N ARG A 96 7.64 7.88 6.25
CA ARG A 96 9.09 7.72 6.04
C ARG A 96 9.82 7.37 7.34
N GLN A 97 9.47 8.03 8.45
CA GLN A 97 10.04 7.72 9.76
C GLN A 97 9.66 6.31 10.22
N ALA A 98 8.42 5.88 10.02
CA ALA A 98 7.97 4.54 10.37
C ALA A 98 8.70 3.47 9.53
N PHE A 99 8.82 3.69 8.22
CA PHE A 99 9.52 2.79 7.30
C PHE A 99 11.02 2.70 7.62
N HIS A 100 11.68 3.81 7.95
CA HIS A 100 13.09 3.81 8.33
C HIS A 100 13.38 3.03 9.62
N LYS A 101 12.43 3.00 10.56
CA LYS A 101 12.53 2.22 11.80
C LYS A 101 12.13 0.75 11.63
N ALA A 102 11.53 0.38 10.51
CA ALA A 102 11.04 -0.97 10.26
C ALA A 102 12.20 -1.94 10.05
N LYS A 103 12.17 -3.08 10.76
CA LYS A 103 13.14 -4.15 10.54
C LYS A 103 12.77 -4.95 9.29
N ALA A 104 13.76 -5.29 8.48
CA ALA A 104 13.54 -6.17 7.34
C ALA A 104 12.96 -7.52 7.81
N PRO A 105 12.07 -8.14 7.03
CA PRO A 105 11.53 -7.72 5.74
C PRO A 105 10.47 -6.60 5.86
N ALA A 106 10.48 -5.64 4.94
CA ALA A 106 9.51 -4.55 4.87
C ALA A 106 9.09 -4.27 3.42
N ILE A 107 7.80 -4.00 3.20
CA ILE A 107 7.24 -3.69 1.89
C ILE A 107 6.92 -2.20 1.86
N PRO A 108 7.65 -1.39 1.07
CA PRO A 108 7.45 0.05 1.03
C PRO A 108 6.15 0.41 0.32
N PHE A 109 5.62 1.59 0.63
CA PHE A 109 4.53 2.19 -0.14
C PHE A 109 5.02 2.63 -1.53
N LEU A 110 4.78 1.77 -2.51
CA LEU A 110 5.31 1.90 -3.86
C LEU A 110 4.98 3.22 -4.57
N PRO A 111 3.80 3.83 -4.43
CA PRO A 111 3.54 5.13 -5.07
C PRO A 111 4.55 6.21 -4.64
N LEU A 112 5.00 6.21 -3.38
CA LEU A 112 5.99 7.18 -2.91
C LEU A 112 7.39 6.85 -3.45
N VAL A 113 7.77 5.57 -3.47
CA VAL A 113 9.04 5.12 -4.06
C VAL A 113 9.13 5.51 -5.53
N LEU A 114 8.06 5.26 -6.30
CA LEU A 114 7.99 5.63 -7.71
C LEU A 114 8.06 7.14 -7.90
N LYS A 115 7.37 7.92 -7.05
CA LYS A 115 7.43 9.38 -7.09
C LYS A 115 8.87 9.89 -6.88
N ASP A 116 9.58 9.33 -5.89
CA ASP A 116 10.97 9.72 -5.60
C ASP A 116 11.91 9.32 -6.76
N LEU A 117 11.72 8.14 -7.34
CA LEU A 117 12.49 7.69 -8.51
C LEU A 117 12.25 8.59 -9.73
N THR A 118 10.99 8.93 -10.04
CA THR A 118 10.66 9.85 -11.13
C THR A 118 11.30 11.21 -10.91
N PHE A 119 11.17 11.79 -9.71
CA PHE A 119 11.80 13.07 -9.39
C PHE A 119 13.32 13.04 -9.58
N PHE A 120 13.98 11.96 -9.14
CA PHE A 120 15.40 11.78 -9.32
C PHE A 120 15.80 11.62 -10.80
N MET A 121 15.04 10.81 -11.54
CA MET A 121 15.31 10.52 -12.95
C MET A 121 15.15 11.76 -13.82
N ASP A 122 14.14 12.58 -13.56
CA ASP A 122 13.85 13.78 -14.34
C ASP A 122 14.72 14.97 -13.90
N GLY A 123 15.11 15.03 -12.64
CA GLY A 123 15.96 16.09 -12.09
C GLY A 123 17.45 15.98 -12.44
N ASN A 124 17.91 14.81 -12.93
CA ASN A 124 19.31 14.57 -13.26
C ASN A 124 19.48 14.23 -14.74
N GLN A 125 20.35 14.94 -15.46
CA GLN A 125 20.62 14.64 -16.87
C GLN A 125 21.23 13.25 -17.04
N THR A 126 20.68 12.47 -17.98
CA THR A 126 21.22 11.16 -18.37
C THR A 126 22.53 11.30 -19.13
N TYR A 127 22.65 12.37 -19.92
CA TYR A 127 23.84 12.68 -20.72
C TYR A 127 24.41 14.02 -20.28
N LEU A 128 25.70 14.04 -19.97
CA LEU A 128 26.44 15.24 -19.64
C LEU A 128 26.98 15.85 -20.95
N PRO A 129 26.68 17.13 -21.24
CA PRO A 129 27.32 17.82 -22.35
C PRO A 129 28.80 18.02 -22.02
N LEU A 130 29.67 17.70 -22.99
CA LEU A 130 31.08 18.05 -22.89
C LEU A 130 31.25 19.52 -23.28
N THR A 131 32.20 20.20 -22.65
CA THR A 131 32.49 21.64 -22.86
C THR A 131 33.08 21.99 -24.24
N LYS A 132 33.17 21.02 -25.15
CA LYS A 132 33.63 21.22 -26.53
C LYS A 132 32.47 20.93 -27.47
N ASP A 133 32.19 21.88 -28.36
CA ASP A 133 30.99 21.93 -29.20
C ASP A 133 30.78 20.70 -30.12
N ASP A 134 31.83 19.90 -30.37
CA ASP A 134 31.79 18.72 -31.24
C ASP A 134 31.96 17.36 -30.52
N ALA A 135 32.02 17.35 -29.19
CA ALA A 135 32.28 16.10 -28.46
C ALA A 135 30.98 15.34 -28.12
N PRO A 136 30.93 14.00 -28.31
CA PRO A 136 29.75 13.21 -28.01
C PRO A 136 29.44 13.26 -26.50
N SER A 137 28.16 13.39 -26.16
CA SER A 137 27.72 13.48 -24.77
C SER A 137 28.06 12.21 -23.98
N LEU A 138 28.45 12.38 -22.71
CA LEU A 138 28.85 11.26 -21.84
C LEU A 138 27.68 10.79 -20.98
N ILE A 139 27.56 9.48 -20.78
CA ILE A 139 26.56 8.92 -19.86
C ILE A 139 26.89 9.31 -18.42
N ASN A 140 25.91 9.84 -17.70
CA ASN A 140 26.03 10.19 -16.29
C ASN A 140 25.95 8.94 -15.39
N PHE A 141 27.04 8.18 -15.28
CA PHE A 141 27.08 7.00 -14.40
C PHE A 141 26.87 7.33 -12.90
N ALA A 142 27.13 8.57 -12.47
CA ALA A 142 26.88 8.99 -11.10
C ALA A 142 25.37 8.97 -10.78
N LYS A 143 24.52 9.44 -11.72
CA LYS A 143 23.05 9.32 -11.63
C LYS A 143 22.62 7.87 -11.34
N PHE A 144 23.16 6.91 -12.09
CA PHE A 144 22.77 5.51 -11.95
C PHE A 144 23.30 4.85 -10.66
N ARG A 145 24.50 5.20 -10.18
CA ARG A 145 24.99 4.70 -8.87
C ARG A 145 24.17 5.24 -7.69
N SER A 146 23.74 6.49 -7.76
CA SER A 146 22.87 7.06 -6.72
C SER A 146 21.47 6.44 -6.70
N LEU A 147 21.00 5.86 -7.82
CA LEU A 147 19.74 5.09 -7.88
C LEU A 147 19.84 3.71 -7.20
N THR A 148 21.02 3.09 -7.18
CA THR A 148 21.18 1.73 -6.66
C THR A 148 21.47 1.71 -5.15
N GLN A 149 22.08 2.75 -4.59
CA GLN A 149 22.36 2.84 -3.14
C GLN A 149 21.13 2.60 -2.24
N PRO A 150 19.92 3.10 -2.54
CA PRO A 150 18.72 2.77 -1.78
C PRO A 150 18.25 1.32 -1.94
N MET A 151 18.54 0.68 -3.09
CA MET A 151 18.10 -0.68 -3.42
C MET A 151 19.02 -1.76 -2.81
N ASP A 152 20.32 -1.48 -2.67
CA ASP A 152 21.28 -2.41 -2.04
C ASP A 152 20.97 -2.68 -0.56
N ASN A 153 20.24 -1.78 0.10
CA ASN A 153 19.79 -1.91 1.49
C ASN A 153 18.42 -2.61 1.63
N ALA A 154 17.75 -2.95 0.53
CA ALA A 154 16.45 -3.61 0.52
C ALA A 154 16.61 -5.03 -0.06
N PRO A 155 16.52 -6.10 0.76
CA PRO A 155 16.64 -7.48 0.26
C PRO A 155 15.36 -7.86 -0.49
N LEU A 156 15.26 -7.41 -1.74
CA LEU A 156 14.10 -7.57 -2.64
C LEU A 156 13.84 -9.05 -2.99
N ASP A 157 14.88 -9.89 -2.94
CA ASP A 157 14.85 -11.33 -3.15
C ASP A 157 14.00 -12.07 -2.11
N ARG A 158 14.01 -11.61 -0.85
CA ARG A 158 13.19 -12.17 0.23
C ARG A 158 11.82 -11.52 0.37
N VAL A 159 11.60 -10.37 -0.29
CA VAL A 159 10.34 -9.62 -0.21
C VAL A 159 9.20 -10.38 -0.90
N ALA A 160 9.40 -10.94 -2.10
CA ALA A 160 8.32 -11.60 -2.85
C ALA A 160 7.72 -12.82 -2.12
N ALA A 161 8.55 -13.73 -1.63
CA ALA A 161 8.10 -14.93 -0.92
C ALA A 161 7.39 -14.61 0.41
N ILE A 162 7.88 -13.58 1.12
CA ILE A 162 7.30 -13.16 2.41
C ILE A 162 6.01 -12.35 2.19
N VAL A 163 5.93 -11.54 1.13
CA VAL A 163 4.71 -10.87 0.68
C VAL A 163 3.63 -11.93 0.42
N GLU A 164 3.94 -12.97 -0.34
CA GLU A 164 2.97 -13.99 -0.73
C GLU A 164 2.49 -14.82 0.46
N GLN A 165 3.39 -15.23 1.35
CA GLN A 165 3.07 -15.98 2.56
C GLN A 165 2.22 -15.16 3.55
N ARG A 166 2.48 -13.84 3.67
CA ARG A 166 1.73 -12.94 4.56
C ARG A 166 0.41 -12.46 3.97
N ILE A 167 0.34 -12.32 2.65
CA ILE A 167 -0.92 -12.12 1.93
C ILE A 167 -1.81 -13.35 2.17
N ARG A 168 -1.31 -14.58 2.00
CA ARG A 168 -2.08 -15.80 2.32
C ARG A 168 -2.58 -15.83 3.75
N ALA A 169 -1.76 -15.51 4.74
CA ALA A 169 -2.18 -15.45 6.15
C ALA A 169 -3.28 -14.39 6.38
N THR A 170 -3.22 -13.27 5.66
CA THR A 170 -4.27 -12.23 5.68
C THR A 170 -5.56 -12.73 5.03
N PHE A 171 -5.45 -13.53 3.95
CA PHE A 171 -6.56 -14.18 3.27
C PHE A 171 -7.22 -15.29 4.08
N GLU A 172 -6.44 -16.07 4.84
CA GLU A 172 -6.96 -17.08 5.76
C GLU A 172 -7.77 -16.43 6.89
N CYS A 173 -7.27 -15.32 7.46
CA CYS A 173 -8.02 -14.47 8.39
C CYS A 173 -9.29 -13.83 7.78
N TYR A 174 -9.41 -13.80 6.46
CA TYR A 174 -10.56 -13.29 5.72
C TYR A 174 -11.58 -14.38 5.39
N HIS A 175 -11.17 -15.65 5.22
CA HIS A 175 -12.09 -16.78 4.98
C HIS A 175 -13.10 -16.98 6.11
N ASP A 176 -12.73 -16.61 7.34
CA ASP A 176 -13.62 -16.61 8.52
C ASP A 176 -14.77 -15.59 8.44
N ILE A 177 -14.73 -14.63 7.50
CA ILE A 177 -15.70 -13.52 7.44
C ILE A 177 -16.88 -13.84 6.51
N HIS A 178 -16.73 -14.73 5.52
CA HIS A 178 -17.76 -15.00 4.53
C HIS A 178 -18.02 -16.48 4.27
N CYS A 179 -19.15 -16.94 4.81
CA CYS A 179 -20.09 -17.77 4.06
C CYS A 179 -20.32 -17.15 2.66
N GLU A 180 -19.82 -17.83 1.61
CA GLU A 180 -20.04 -17.64 0.17
C GLU A 180 -20.20 -16.20 -0.39
N SER A 181 -19.13 -15.40 -0.49
CA SER A 181 -19.13 -14.25 -1.42
C SER A 181 -18.50 -14.64 -2.77
N ARG A 182 -19.35 -14.92 -3.77
CA ARG A 182 -19.00 -15.35 -5.16
C ARG A 182 -18.04 -14.42 -5.92
N LEU A 183 -17.76 -13.22 -5.41
CA LEU A 183 -16.88 -12.23 -6.07
C LEU A 183 -15.39 -12.50 -5.80
N VAL A 184 -15.00 -12.97 -4.62
CA VAL A 184 -13.60 -13.28 -4.30
C VAL A 184 -13.09 -14.45 -5.15
N ALA A 185 -13.92 -15.48 -5.32
CA ALA A 185 -13.64 -16.63 -6.18
C ALA A 185 -13.56 -16.30 -7.68
N ARG A 186 -14.10 -15.15 -8.12
CA ARG A 186 -14.06 -14.73 -9.54
C ARG A 186 -12.96 -13.72 -9.83
N VAL A 187 -12.79 -12.72 -8.97
CA VAL A 187 -11.90 -11.58 -9.23
C VAL A 187 -10.45 -11.90 -8.86
N TRP A 188 -10.22 -12.64 -7.78
CA TRP A 188 -8.87 -12.86 -7.26
C TRP A 188 -8.05 -13.89 -8.07
N PRO A 189 -8.60 -15.04 -8.51
CA PRO A 189 -7.86 -15.96 -9.39
C PRO A 189 -7.48 -15.31 -10.72
N GLN A 190 -8.33 -14.44 -11.27
CA GLN A 190 -8.06 -13.70 -12.52
C GLN A 190 -6.98 -12.62 -12.35
N ALA A 191 -6.80 -12.08 -11.15
CA ALA A 191 -5.72 -11.14 -10.84
C ALA A 191 -4.36 -11.81 -10.63
N ILE A 192 -4.33 -13.12 -10.34
CA ILE A 192 -3.13 -13.95 -10.22
C ILE A 192 -2.79 -14.60 -11.56
N ALA A 193 -3.78 -15.03 -12.35
CA ALA A 193 -3.58 -15.75 -13.61
C ALA A 193 -3.17 -14.87 -14.81
N ASN A 194 -3.18 -13.54 -14.67
CA ASN A 194 -2.80 -12.58 -15.72
C ASN A 194 -1.45 -11.89 -15.44
N ASP A 195 -0.66 -12.47 -14.54
CA ASP A 195 0.74 -12.10 -14.25
C ASP A 195 1.67 -13.21 -14.77
#